data_AF-A0A7C7Z2S8-F1
#
_entry.id   AF-A0A7C7Z2S8-F1
#
_cell.length_a   1.000
_cell.length_b   1.000
_cell.length_c   1.000
_cell.angle_alpha   90.00
_cell.angle_beta   90.00
_cell.angle_gamma   90.00
#
_symmetry.space_group_name_H-M   'P 1'
#
loop_
_entity.id
_entity.type
_entity.pdbx_description
1 polymer ?
#
loop_
_entity_poly.entity_id
_entity_poly.type
_entity_poly.pdbx_seq_one_letter_code
_entity_poly.pdbx_strand_id
1 'polypeptide(L)'
;MPDAWELEYGLNRTSSVIPGSSVPEQSHDFDGDGLDNLQEMGVSADPNNPDTDGDCIRDIDELVFATLKQIPASDAILFADADNDGVADGEQTDCGSNMIGSGDGNNDSTNNDNTTSPTIPEAENPFDSPAAKALIGVVGIAMVALVIALVAILLGGRETARGVVKDDSFDLAIAVAQEAAFGSEESGSEVQSDTLETEVSETLTPDGSLTEEPKILSSRDDAVGRHDGVHGAPLLDGFEFEGWSPQKVQDALNSGQTIDQLREQHKKENSE
;
A
#
# COMPACT_ATOMS: atom_id res chain seq x y z
N MET A 1 -7.78 11.74 -9.60
CA MET A 1 -9.11 11.74 -10.24
C MET A 1 -8.92 12.20 -11.68
N PRO A 2 -9.93 12.37 -12.55
CA PRO A 2 -9.72 12.99 -13.86
C PRO A 2 -9.35 14.47 -13.70
N ASP A 3 -8.38 14.97 -14.49
CA ASP A 3 -7.97 16.38 -14.50
C ASP A 3 -9.14 17.38 -14.61
N ALA A 4 -10.21 17.00 -15.32
CA ALA A 4 -11.38 17.85 -15.51
C ALA A 4 -12.18 18.03 -14.21
N TRP A 5 -12.31 16.97 -13.41
CA TRP A 5 -12.93 17.02 -12.08
C TRP A 5 -12.09 17.89 -11.14
N GLU A 6 -10.78 17.63 -11.12
CA GLU A 6 -9.85 18.36 -10.27
C GLU A 6 -9.81 19.86 -10.62
N LEU A 7 -9.96 20.22 -11.90
CA LEU A 7 -10.04 21.62 -12.32
C LEU A 7 -11.33 22.32 -11.88
N GLU A 8 -12.47 21.63 -11.95
CA GLU A 8 -13.79 22.18 -11.62
C GLU A 8 -13.87 22.54 -10.12
N TYR A 9 -13.43 21.61 -9.27
CA TYR A 9 -13.52 21.75 -7.80
C TYR A 9 -12.23 22.29 -7.15
N GLY A 10 -11.29 22.80 -7.95
CA GLY A 10 -10.06 23.43 -7.44
C GLY A 10 -9.07 22.48 -6.76
N LEU A 11 -9.14 21.18 -7.05
CA LEU A 11 -8.24 20.14 -6.56
C LEU A 11 -6.91 20.10 -7.37
N ASN A 12 -5.96 19.26 -6.96
CA ASN A 12 -4.62 19.26 -7.55
C ASN A 12 -4.49 18.33 -8.77
N ARG A 13 -4.48 18.95 -9.95
CA ARG A 13 -4.31 18.28 -11.25
C ARG A 13 -2.99 17.51 -11.47
N THR A 14 -1.96 17.77 -10.65
CA THR A 14 -0.58 17.33 -10.93
C THR A 14 0.01 16.46 -9.83
N SER A 15 -0.62 16.42 -8.66
CA SER A 15 -0.12 15.73 -7.49
C SER A 15 -1.30 15.26 -6.67
N SER A 16 -1.44 13.95 -6.53
CA SER A 16 -2.35 13.35 -5.56
C SER A 16 -1.84 13.46 -4.11
N VAL A 17 -0.68 14.08 -3.87
CA VAL A 17 -0.11 14.24 -2.54
C VAL A 17 -0.47 15.60 -1.98
N ILE A 18 -1.12 15.61 -0.82
CA ILE A 18 -1.35 16.83 -0.03
C ILE A 18 -0.17 17.03 0.92
N PRO A 19 0.54 18.18 0.88
CA PRO A 19 1.65 18.45 1.79
C PRO A 19 1.22 18.37 3.26
N GLY A 20 1.88 17.51 4.04
CA GLY A 20 1.58 17.33 5.46
C GLY A 20 0.55 16.24 5.77
N SER A 21 -0.04 15.61 4.76
CA SER A 21 -0.85 14.40 4.91
C SER A 21 -0.13 13.18 4.33
N SER A 22 -0.28 12.03 4.97
CA SER A 22 0.12 10.72 4.40
C SER A 22 -0.97 10.10 3.52
N VAL A 23 -2.16 10.71 3.50
CA VAL A 23 -3.32 10.26 2.74
C VAL A 23 -3.34 11.02 1.41
N PRO A 24 -3.57 10.33 0.28
CA PRO A 24 -3.64 11.01 -1.01
C PRO A 24 -4.93 11.84 -1.13
N GLU A 25 -4.93 12.85 -2.00
CA GLU A 25 -6.02 13.82 -2.19
C GLU A 25 -7.37 13.16 -2.47
N GLN A 26 -7.38 12.09 -3.27
CA GLN A 26 -8.63 11.38 -3.56
C GLN A 26 -9.25 10.66 -2.35
N SER A 27 -8.47 10.41 -1.29
CA SER A 27 -8.96 9.77 -0.07
C SER A 27 -9.04 10.76 1.10
N HIS A 28 -8.91 12.04 0.79
CA HIS A 28 -9.15 13.10 1.74
C HIS A 28 -10.62 13.50 1.68
N ASP A 29 -11.14 13.91 2.81
CA ASP A 29 -12.45 14.54 2.99
C ASP A 29 -12.16 16.03 3.27
N PHE A 30 -12.53 16.91 2.35
CA PHE A 30 -12.13 18.32 2.36
C PHE A 30 -13.15 19.24 3.04
N ASP A 31 -14.42 18.91 2.97
CA ASP A 31 -15.51 19.65 3.61
C ASP A 31 -15.92 19.07 4.97
N GLY A 32 -15.46 17.87 5.31
CA GLY A 32 -15.65 17.23 6.59
C GLY A 32 -17.02 16.58 6.75
N ASP A 33 -17.71 16.25 5.66
CA ASP A 33 -19.02 15.60 5.70
C ASP A 33 -18.91 14.09 6.03
N GLY A 34 -17.75 13.49 5.77
CA GLY A 34 -17.43 12.08 5.98
C GLY A 34 -17.30 11.24 4.70
N LEU A 35 -17.48 11.83 3.53
CA LEU A 35 -17.30 11.24 2.22
C LEU A 35 -15.91 11.64 1.68
N ASP A 36 -15.18 10.70 1.08
CA ASP A 36 -13.90 11.05 0.45
C ASP A 36 -14.09 11.62 -0.96
N ASN A 37 -13.15 12.47 -1.41
CA ASN A 37 -13.18 13.11 -2.73
C ASN A 37 -13.39 12.12 -3.90
N LEU A 38 -12.96 10.86 -3.77
CA LEU A 38 -13.14 9.84 -4.80
C LEU A 38 -14.56 9.29 -4.82
N GLN A 39 -15.16 9.09 -3.65
CA GLN A 39 -16.55 8.68 -3.48
C GLN A 39 -17.50 9.79 -3.96
N GLU A 40 -17.19 11.04 -3.64
CA GLU A 40 -17.92 12.22 -4.10
C GLU A 40 -17.94 12.31 -5.63
N MET A 41 -16.79 12.11 -6.28
CA MET A 41 -16.71 12.00 -7.74
C MET A 41 -17.59 10.87 -8.29
N GLY A 42 -17.81 9.80 -7.53
CA GLY A 42 -18.68 8.69 -7.90
C GLY A 42 -20.17 9.05 -7.91
N VAL A 43 -20.59 10.01 -7.08
CA VAL A 43 -21.98 10.48 -6.96
C VAL A 43 -22.20 11.87 -7.55
N SER A 44 -21.14 12.52 -8.03
CA SER A 44 -21.12 13.91 -8.51
C SER A 44 -21.40 14.97 -7.41
N ALA A 45 -21.04 14.66 -6.16
CA ALA A 45 -21.01 15.60 -5.04
C ALA A 45 -19.89 16.65 -5.22
N ASP A 46 -20.02 17.81 -4.57
CA ASP A 46 -18.99 18.85 -4.52
C ASP A 46 -18.00 18.59 -3.37
N PRO A 47 -16.72 18.25 -3.67
CA PRO A 47 -15.70 17.96 -2.66
C PRO A 47 -15.32 19.07 -1.69
N ASN A 48 -15.89 20.26 -1.84
CA ASN A 48 -15.65 21.38 -0.92
C ASN A 48 -16.94 21.87 -0.28
N ASN A 49 -18.05 21.16 -0.42
CA ASN A 49 -19.34 21.56 0.09
C ASN A 49 -20.09 20.37 0.70
N PRO A 50 -20.28 20.33 2.02
CA PRO A 50 -20.79 19.15 2.71
C PRO A 50 -22.30 18.90 2.49
N ASP A 51 -22.96 19.72 1.68
CA ASP A 51 -24.39 19.72 1.32
C ASP A 51 -24.49 20.27 -0.12
N THR A 52 -24.36 19.39 -1.11
CA THR A 52 -24.17 19.74 -2.52
C THR A 52 -25.36 20.47 -3.13
N ASP A 53 -26.59 20.05 -2.82
CA ASP A 53 -27.81 20.64 -3.36
C ASP A 53 -28.42 21.74 -2.46
N GLY A 54 -27.89 21.90 -1.25
CA GLY A 54 -28.25 22.96 -0.30
C GLY A 54 -29.59 22.72 0.39
N ASP A 55 -30.00 21.46 0.52
CA ASP A 55 -31.29 21.08 1.09
C ASP A 55 -31.26 20.89 2.62
N CYS A 56 -30.12 21.15 3.27
CA CYS A 56 -29.82 20.98 4.69
C CYS A 56 -29.59 19.55 5.18
N ILE A 57 -29.38 18.58 4.28
CA ILE A 57 -28.87 17.25 4.57
C ILE A 57 -27.41 17.19 4.09
N ARG A 58 -26.56 16.41 4.77
CA ARG A 58 -25.17 16.21 4.33
C ARG A 58 -25.11 15.12 3.27
N ASP A 59 -24.18 15.24 2.33
CA ASP A 59 -23.99 14.29 1.23
C ASP A 59 -23.88 12.82 1.72
N ILE A 60 -23.14 12.57 2.80
CA ILE A 60 -23.10 11.22 3.41
C ILE A 60 -24.45 10.70 3.92
N ASP A 61 -25.29 11.56 4.49
CA ASP A 61 -26.60 11.20 5.05
C ASP A 61 -27.62 10.98 3.93
N GLU A 62 -27.51 11.75 2.84
CA GLU A 62 -28.29 11.56 1.62
C GLU A 62 -28.02 10.22 0.94
N LEU A 63 -26.81 9.66 1.06
CA LEU A 63 -26.51 8.32 0.55
C LEU A 63 -27.35 7.25 1.28
N VAL A 64 -27.60 7.45 2.57
CA VAL A 64 -28.49 6.60 3.38
C VAL A 64 -29.94 6.81 2.94
N PHE A 65 -30.35 8.07 2.75
CA PHE A 65 -31.68 8.40 2.23
C PHE A 65 -31.97 7.72 0.90
N ALA A 66 -31.02 7.79 -0.04
CA ALA A 66 -31.13 7.17 -1.36
C ALA A 66 -31.39 5.67 -1.25
N THR A 67 -30.67 5.00 -0.33
CA THR A 67 -30.86 3.58 -0.04
C THR A 67 -32.24 3.28 0.57
N LEU A 68 -32.75 4.16 1.45
CA LEU A 68 -34.06 4.00 2.09
C LEU A 68 -35.23 4.23 1.14
N LYS A 69 -35.16 5.26 0.29
CA LYS A 69 -36.19 5.60 -0.71
C LYS A 69 -36.08 4.83 -2.02
N GLN A 70 -34.98 4.09 -2.20
CA GLN A 70 -34.68 3.35 -3.45
C GLN A 70 -34.53 4.27 -4.68
N ILE A 71 -33.99 5.46 -4.46
CA ILE A 71 -33.61 6.43 -5.49
C ILE A 71 -32.10 6.32 -5.75
N PRO A 72 -31.60 6.71 -6.93
CA PRO A 72 -30.16 6.67 -7.19
C PRO A 72 -29.42 7.69 -6.31
N ALA A 73 -28.24 7.32 -5.84
CA ALA A 73 -27.43 8.16 -4.95
C ALA A 73 -27.13 9.55 -5.54
N SER A 74 -26.81 9.61 -6.83
CA SER A 74 -26.56 10.89 -7.51
C SER A 74 -27.76 11.82 -7.50
N ASP A 75 -28.98 11.29 -7.53
CA ASP A 75 -30.18 12.15 -7.59
C ASP A 75 -30.55 12.68 -6.21
N ALA A 76 -30.21 11.97 -5.12
CA ALA A 76 -30.31 12.51 -3.78
C ALA A 76 -29.40 13.75 -3.66
N ILE A 77 -28.09 13.54 -3.83
CA ILE A 77 -27.03 14.56 -3.68
C ILE A 77 -27.22 15.81 -4.57
N LEU A 78 -27.78 15.65 -5.77
CA LEU A 78 -27.85 16.73 -6.77
C LEU A 78 -29.18 17.49 -6.76
N PHE A 79 -30.21 16.97 -6.10
CA PHE A 79 -31.55 17.54 -6.19
C PHE A 79 -32.26 17.54 -4.84
N ALA A 80 -32.59 18.76 -4.37
CA ALA A 80 -33.29 18.95 -3.11
C ALA A 80 -34.68 18.28 -3.00
N ASP A 81 -35.24 17.75 -4.09
CA ASP A 81 -36.45 16.93 -4.14
C ASP A 81 -36.17 15.73 -5.06
N ALA A 82 -35.44 14.76 -4.52
CA ALA A 82 -34.87 13.65 -5.26
C ALA A 82 -35.90 12.58 -5.65
N ASP A 83 -37.00 12.46 -4.91
CA ASP A 83 -38.13 11.59 -5.26
C ASP A 83 -39.24 12.29 -6.07
N ASN A 84 -39.07 13.59 -6.34
CA ASN A 84 -39.96 14.44 -7.12
C ASN A 84 -41.42 14.37 -6.65
N ASP A 85 -41.63 14.25 -5.34
CA ASP A 85 -42.97 14.21 -4.75
C ASP A 85 -43.54 15.61 -4.46
N GLY A 86 -42.72 16.66 -4.66
CA GLY A 86 -43.07 18.06 -4.50
C GLY A 86 -42.78 18.63 -3.09
N VAL A 87 -42.15 17.85 -2.22
CA VAL A 87 -41.63 18.28 -0.91
C VAL A 87 -40.13 18.03 -0.90
N ALA A 88 -39.33 19.04 -0.55
CA ALA A 88 -37.88 18.87 -0.48
C ALA A 88 -37.48 17.84 0.58
N ASP A 89 -36.42 17.07 0.33
CA ASP A 89 -36.00 15.96 1.19
C ASP A 89 -35.58 16.45 2.59
N GLY A 90 -34.89 17.60 2.65
CA GLY A 90 -34.63 18.32 3.90
C GLY A 90 -35.89 18.71 4.67
N GLU A 91 -36.99 19.07 4.00
CA GLU A 91 -38.28 19.35 4.67
C GLU A 91 -38.96 18.05 5.13
N GLN A 92 -38.89 16.98 4.34
CA GLN A 92 -39.45 15.67 4.70
C GLN A 92 -38.74 15.08 5.93
N THR A 93 -37.44 15.35 6.07
CA THR A 93 -36.56 14.73 7.07
C THR A 93 -36.13 15.65 8.21
N ASP A 94 -36.60 16.90 8.22
CA ASP A 94 -36.24 17.94 9.22
C ASP A 94 -34.72 18.17 9.27
N CYS A 95 -34.13 18.51 8.11
CA CYS A 95 -32.68 18.63 7.90
C CYS A 95 -31.91 17.38 8.34
N GLY A 96 -32.36 16.19 7.92
CA GLY A 96 -31.75 14.92 8.30
C GLY A 96 -32.01 14.47 9.75
N SER A 97 -32.61 15.30 10.60
CA SER A 97 -32.85 14.98 12.03
C SER A 97 -33.74 13.76 12.23
N ASN A 98 -34.67 13.53 11.29
CA ASN A 98 -35.61 12.41 11.33
C ASN A 98 -35.11 11.19 10.53
N MET A 99 -33.91 11.25 9.96
CA MET A 99 -33.26 10.09 9.33
C MET A 99 -32.63 9.19 10.39
N ILE A 100 -32.87 7.88 10.26
CA ILE A 100 -32.30 6.87 11.15
C ILE A 100 -30.79 6.79 10.88
N GLY A 101 -30.01 7.57 11.62
CA GLY A 101 -28.56 7.63 11.45
C GLY A 101 -27.91 8.95 11.82
N SER A 102 -28.69 10.03 11.95
CA SER A 102 -28.17 11.35 12.35
C SER A 102 -27.78 11.37 13.83
N GLY A 103 -26.61 10.81 14.11
CA GLY A 103 -25.91 10.98 15.37
C GLY A 103 -25.37 12.40 15.43
N ASP A 104 -26.18 13.32 15.94
CA ASP A 104 -25.78 14.59 16.55
C ASP A 104 -24.56 15.27 15.90
N GLY A 105 -24.72 15.72 14.66
CA GLY A 105 -23.79 16.62 13.98
C GLY A 105 -23.89 18.04 14.53
N ASN A 106 -23.58 18.22 15.82
CA ASN A 106 -23.39 19.56 16.37
C ASN A 106 -22.14 20.19 15.75
N ASN A 107 -22.38 21.00 14.71
CA ASN A 107 -21.51 22.08 14.29
C ASN A 107 -21.35 23.09 15.45
N ASP A 108 -20.53 22.77 16.45
CA ASP A 108 -20.02 23.77 17.40
C ASP A 108 -18.82 24.48 16.76
N SER A 109 -19.14 25.46 15.92
CA SER A 109 -18.21 26.49 15.47
C SER A 109 -17.95 27.50 16.59
N THR A 110 -17.47 27.06 17.76
CA THR A 110 -16.85 27.95 18.76
C THR A 110 -15.71 27.30 19.53
N ASN A 111 -14.52 27.92 19.36
CA ASN A 111 -13.33 27.87 20.22
C ASN A 111 -12.24 26.83 19.93
N ASN A 112 -11.23 27.37 19.25
CA ASN A 112 -9.84 27.01 19.39
C ASN A 112 -9.40 27.18 20.87
N ASP A 113 -9.42 26.12 21.67
CA ASP A 113 -8.49 25.96 22.79
C ASP A 113 -8.31 24.48 23.18
N ASN A 114 -7.14 23.96 22.84
CA ASN A 114 -6.39 22.87 23.47
C ASN A 114 -7.14 21.59 23.98
N THR A 115 -6.73 20.47 23.39
CA THR A 115 -6.72 19.11 23.94
C THR A 115 -8.06 18.42 24.23
N THR A 116 -8.61 17.76 23.21
CA THR A 116 -8.92 16.32 23.31
C THR A 116 -8.77 15.71 21.93
N SER A 117 -7.75 14.87 21.76
CA SER A 117 -7.64 13.96 20.63
C SER A 117 -8.96 13.22 20.39
N PRO A 118 -9.23 12.74 19.16
CA PRO A 118 -10.34 11.84 18.92
C PRO A 118 -10.25 10.72 19.94
N THR A 119 -11.30 10.51 20.74
CA THR A 119 -11.37 9.33 21.59
C THR A 119 -11.61 8.16 20.65
N ILE A 120 -10.51 7.62 20.11
CA ILE A 120 -10.48 6.28 19.52
C ILE A 120 -11.19 5.40 20.56
N PRO A 121 -12.26 4.66 20.22
CA PRO A 121 -12.84 3.71 21.17
C PRO A 121 -11.70 2.82 21.63
N GLU A 122 -11.41 2.86 22.94
CA GLU A 122 -10.33 2.09 23.55
C GLU A 122 -10.43 0.67 22.98
N ALA A 123 -9.40 0.23 22.24
CA ALA A 123 -9.42 -1.08 21.62
C ALA A 123 -9.74 -2.08 22.73
N GLU A 124 -10.89 -2.74 22.63
CA GLU A 124 -11.34 -3.69 23.64
C GLU A 124 -10.19 -4.65 23.90
N ASN A 125 -9.78 -4.80 25.17
CA ASN A 125 -8.63 -5.62 25.52
C ASN A 125 -8.74 -6.96 24.77
N PRO A 126 -7.79 -7.33 23.90
CA PRO A 126 -7.95 -8.49 23.01
C PRO A 126 -8.06 -9.80 23.79
N PHE A 127 -7.70 -9.78 25.07
CA PHE A 127 -7.84 -10.88 26.02
C PHE A 127 -9.26 -11.10 26.55
N ASP A 128 -10.16 -10.13 26.39
CA ASP A 128 -11.54 -10.22 26.89
C ASP A 128 -12.51 -10.88 25.91
N SER A 129 -12.09 -11.07 24.65
CA SER A 129 -12.84 -11.84 23.66
C SER A 129 -13.09 -13.28 24.12
N PRO A 130 -14.29 -13.83 23.89
CA PRO A 130 -14.60 -15.22 24.24
C PRO A 130 -13.66 -16.23 23.57
N ALA A 131 -13.16 -15.91 22.37
CA ALA A 131 -12.17 -16.72 21.68
C ALA A 131 -10.79 -16.69 22.37
N ALA A 132 -10.36 -15.52 22.83
CA ALA A 132 -9.07 -15.36 23.53
C ALA A 132 -9.07 -16.09 24.89
N LYS A 133 -10.18 -16.02 25.64
CA LYS A 133 -10.35 -16.75 26.91
C LYS A 133 -10.25 -18.27 26.73
N ALA A 134 -10.80 -18.80 25.64
CA ALA A 134 -10.68 -20.22 25.32
C ALA A 134 -9.23 -20.62 25.00
N LEU A 135 -8.51 -19.82 24.22
CA LEU A 135 -7.10 -20.08 23.88
C LEU A 135 -6.19 -20.01 25.10
N ILE A 136 -6.35 -19.00 25.96
CA ILE A 136 -5.57 -18.88 27.22
C ILE A 136 -5.85 -20.07 28.14
N GLY A 137 -7.10 -20.54 28.20
CA GLY A 137 -7.47 -21.75 28.93
C GLY A 137 -6.73 -23.00 28.45
N VAL A 138 -6.64 -23.20 27.13
CA VAL A 138 -5.91 -24.34 26.53
C VAL A 138 -4.41 -24.24 26.79
N VAL A 139 -3.82 -23.06 26.63
CA VAL A 139 -2.38 -22.83 26.90
C VAL A 139 -2.06 -23.05 28.38
N GLY A 140 -2.95 -22.63 29.30
CA GLY A 140 -2.79 -22.87 30.73
C GLY A 140 -2.77 -24.36 31.08
N ILE A 141 -3.65 -25.16 30.47
CA ILE A 141 -3.66 -26.62 30.66
C ILE A 141 -2.38 -27.25 30.11
N ALA A 142 -1.90 -26.81 28.94
CA ALA A 142 -0.66 -27.31 28.36
C ALA A 142 0.57 -27.00 29.23
N MET A 143 0.64 -25.80 29.82
CA MET A 143 1.69 -25.40 30.76
C MET A 143 1.73 -26.31 31.99
N VAL A 144 0.56 -26.59 32.59
CA VAL A 144 0.48 -27.49 33.74
C VAL A 144 0.91 -28.91 33.37
N ALA A 145 0.51 -29.40 32.18
CA ALA A 145 0.93 -30.72 31.70
C ALA A 145 2.46 -30.82 31.50
N LEU A 146 3.09 -29.77 30.97
CA LEU A 146 4.55 -29.73 30.83
C LEU A 146 5.28 -29.71 32.16
N VAL A 147 4.78 -28.96 33.15
CA VAL A 147 5.35 -28.96 34.50
C VAL A 147 5.23 -30.34 35.14
N ILE A 148 4.08 -31.01 34.99
CA ILE A 148 3.89 -32.38 35.49
C ILE A 148 4.86 -33.36 34.78
N ALA A 149 5.04 -33.24 33.47
CA ALA A 149 5.98 -34.05 32.72
C ALA A 149 7.44 -33.82 33.15
N LEU A 150 7.82 -32.56 33.36
CA LEU A 150 9.15 -32.19 33.85
C LEU A 150 9.41 -32.76 35.25
N VAL A 151 8.43 -32.65 36.15
CA VAL A 151 8.49 -33.25 37.49
C VAL A 151 8.58 -34.78 37.41
N ALA A 152 7.84 -35.41 36.50
CA ALA A 152 7.92 -36.85 36.28
C ALA A 152 9.29 -37.30 35.74
N ILE A 153 9.95 -36.49 34.90
CA ILE A 153 11.31 -36.76 34.42
C ILE A 153 12.34 -36.60 35.55
N LEU A 154 12.15 -35.62 36.45
CA LEU A 154 13.05 -35.41 37.58
C LEU A 154 12.90 -36.46 38.68
N LEU A 155 11.69 -36.97 38.90
CA LEU A 155 11.42 -38.02 39.89
C LEU A 155 11.61 -39.44 39.33
N GLY A 156 11.33 -39.64 38.04
CA GLY A 156 11.57 -40.87 37.30
C GLY A 156 13.03 -40.94 36.89
N GLY A 157 13.90 -41.29 37.85
CA GLY A 157 15.33 -41.50 37.59
C GLY A 157 15.55 -42.34 36.33
N ARG A 158 16.49 -41.91 35.48
CA ARG A 158 16.87 -42.56 34.20
C ARG A 158 16.94 -44.09 34.35
N GLU A 159 15.87 -44.78 34.01
CA GLU A 159 15.90 -46.21 33.71
C GLU A 159 16.78 -46.35 32.48
N THR A 160 18.04 -46.75 32.71
CA THR A 160 19.06 -46.87 31.69
C THR A 160 18.58 -47.85 30.62
N ALA A 161 18.25 -47.34 29.43
CA ALA A 161 18.20 -48.18 28.24
C ALA A 161 19.61 -48.74 28.02
N ARG A 162 19.83 -49.99 28.48
CA ARG A 162 21.03 -50.78 28.17
C ARG A 162 21.05 -51.00 26.67
N GLY A 163 21.98 -50.34 25.99
CA GLY A 163 22.41 -50.71 24.65
C GLY A 163 22.23 -49.63 23.61
N VAL A 164 22.98 -48.54 23.72
CA VAL A 164 23.48 -47.81 22.55
C VAL A 164 24.93 -47.47 22.81
N VAL A 165 25.78 -47.91 21.88
CA VAL A 165 27.22 -47.69 21.85
C VAL A 165 27.47 -46.18 21.77
N LYS A 166 28.31 -45.65 22.66
CA LYS A 166 28.83 -44.29 22.52
C LYS A 166 29.99 -44.34 21.53
N ASP A 167 29.77 -43.81 20.33
CA ASP A 167 30.87 -43.44 19.45
C ASP A 167 31.39 -42.08 19.90
N ASP A 168 32.43 -42.09 20.73
CA ASP A 168 33.17 -40.90 21.17
C ASP A 168 34.13 -40.44 20.03
N SER A 169 33.58 -40.13 18.85
CA SER A 169 34.38 -39.73 17.68
C SER A 169 33.74 -38.69 16.75
N PHE A 170 32.69 -37.98 17.19
CA PHE A 170 32.24 -36.77 16.50
C PHE A 170 32.34 -35.55 17.41
N ASP A 171 33.50 -34.91 17.30
CA ASP A 171 33.96 -33.71 17.99
C ASP A 171 32.92 -32.57 18.02
N LEU A 172 32.52 -32.20 19.24
CA LEU A 172 32.83 -30.96 19.97
C LEU A 172 33.10 -29.62 19.24
N ALA A 173 32.94 -29.50 17.91
CA ALA A 173 33.27 -28.28 17.16
C ALA A 173 32.05 -27.51 16.59
N ILE A 174 30.84 -28.08 16.63
CA ILE A 174 29.63 -27.47 16.02
C ILE A 174 28.55 -27.07 17.04
N ALA A 175 28.74 -27.36 18.34
CA ALA A 175 27.80 -26.95 19.38
C ALA A 175 28.12 -25.57 20.00
N VAL A 176 29.33 -25.04 19.80
CA VAL A 176 29.75 -23.74 20.38
C VAL A 176 29.54 -22.57 19.40
N ALA A 177 29.36 -22.83 18.10
CA ALA A 177 29.23 -21.78 17.08
C ALA A 177 27.77 -21.30 16.85
N GLN A 178 26.77 -21.95 17.44
CA GLN A 178 25.35 -21.63 17.21
C GLN A 178 24.65 -20.98 18.41
N GLU A 179 25.34 -20.84 19.55
CA GLU A 179 24.83 -20.17 20.76
C GLU A 179 25.16 -18.66 20.80
N ALA A 180 25.91 -18.13 19.82
CA ALA A 180 26.26 -16.71 19.76
C ALA A 180 25.34 -15.86 18.85
N ALA A 181 24.26 -16.41 18.31
CA ALA A 181 23.44 -15.73 17.30
C ALA A 181 21.98 -15.42 17.71
N PHE A 182 21.50 -15.87 18.88
CA PHE A 182 20.13 -15.56 19.32
C PHE A 182 20.01 -15.44 20.84
N GLY A 183 19.88 -14.20 21.31
CA GLY A 183 19.11 -13.88 22.51
C GLY A 183 19.88 -13.46 23.76
N SER A 184 20.07 -12.14 23.94
CA SER A 184 19.52 -11.43 25.12
C SER A 184 19.88 -9.93 25.06
N GLU A 185 18.84 -9.09 25.01
CA GLU A 185 18.82 -7.77 25.66
C GLU A 185 19.11 -8.00 27.17
N GLU A 186 19.77 -7.16 27.96
CA GLU A 186 19.80 -5.70 28.09
C GLU A 186 20.90 -5.33 29.10
N SER A 187 21.29 -4.04 29.10
CA SER A 187 21.78 -3.26 30.24
C SER A 187 23.28 -2.96 30.35
N GLY A 188 23.62 -1.69 30.03
CA GLY A 188 24.34 -0.82 30.97
C GLY A 188 25.86 -0.67 30.83
N SER A 189 26.27 0.60 30.68
CA SER A 189 27.56 1.19 31.10
C SER A 189 28.71 1.34 30.06
N GLU A 190 28.77 2.57 29.53
CA GLU A 190 29.91 3.49 29.34
C GLU A 190 31.38 3.04 29.10
N VAL A 191 32.05 3.93 28.32
CA VAL A 191 33.50 4.25 28.22
C VAL A 191 34.31 3.41 27.22
N GLN A 192 34.57 3.87 25.98
CA GLN A 192 35.57 4.86 25.47
C GLN A 192 36.96 4.25 25.16
N SER A 193 37.49 4.70 24.01
CA SER A 193 38.91 4.89 23.60
C SER A 193 39.62 3.85 22.71
N ASP A 194 40.16 4.42 21.62
CA ASP A 194 41.49 4.19 21.01
C ASP A 194 41.77 2.86 20.27
N THR A 195 41.91 2.82 18.93
CA THR A 195 42.87 3.41 17.95
C THR A 195 44.03 2.49 17.58
N LEU A 196 44.44 2.58 16.29
CA LEU A 196 45.66 2.11 15.61
C LEU A 196 45.73 0.60 15.27
N GLU A 197 45.63 0.21 13.99
CA GLU A 197 46.63 0.26 12.88
C GLU A 197 47.82 -0.69 13.04
N THR A 198 47.98 -1.64 12.09
CA THR A 198 49.24 -2.10 11.43
C THR A 198 48.81 -3.04 10.27
N GLU A 199 48.84 -2.65 8.97
CA GLU A 199 49.96 -2.74 7.99
C GLU A 199 50.64 -4.13 7.98
N VAL A 200 50.88 -4.88 6.89
CA VAL A 200 51.62 -4.60 5.62
C VAL A 200 51.36 -5.82 4.68
N SER A 201 51.00 -5.67 3.39
CA SER A 201 51.83 -5.42 2.19
C SER A 201 52.16 -6.69 1.38
N GLU A 202 51.76 -6.75 0.10
CA GLU A 202 52.73 -6.90 -1.01
C GLU A 202 52.11 -6.59 -2.38
N THR A 203 52.93 -5.95 -3.20
CA THR A 203 52.62 -5.07 -4.33
C THR A 203 53.09 -5.68 -5.65
N LEU A 204 52.39 -5.48 -6.77
CA LEU A 204 53.02 -5.45 -8.10
C LEU A 204 52.29 -4.45 -9.04
N THR A 205 53.02 -3.41 -9.47
CA THR A 205 52.75 -2.47 -10.58
C THR A 205 53.83 -2.71 -11.65
N PRO A 206 53.65 -2.46 -12.98
CA PRO A 206 53.53 -1.09 -13.53
C PRO A 206 52.82 -0.93 -14.91
N ASP A 207 52.23 0.25 -15.18
CA ASP A 207 52.54 1.12 -16.34
C ASP A 207 51.39 2.11 -16.68
N GLY A 208 51.73 3.38 -16.95
CA GLY A 208 50.96 4.22 -17.87
C GLY A 208 49.82 5.14 -17.39
N SER A 209 50.10 6.11 -16.50
CA SER A 209 49.77 7.54 -16.73
C SER A 209 48.28 8.01 -16.92
N LEU A 210 47.83 8.76 -15.90
CA LEU A 210 46.77 9.80 -15.83
C LEU A 210 45.36 9.39 -15.36
N THR A 211 45.18 9.55 -14.04
CA THR A 211 44.08 10.26 -13.36
C THR A 211 42.68 10.16 -13.98
N GLU A 212 41.84 9.31 -13.41
CA GLU A 212 40.44 9.55 -13.04
C GLU A 212 39.96 8.27 -12.32
N GLU A 213 39.35 8.39 -11.14
CA GLU A 213 38.76 7.27 -10.39
C GLU A 213 37.60 6.63 -11.20
N PRO A 214 37.34 5.31 -11.13
CA PRO A 214 36.19 4.72 -11.78
C PRO A 214 34.92 5.17 -11.04
N LYS A 215 34.34 6.28 -11.48
CA LYS A 215 33.05 6.76 -11.01
C LYS A 215 32.00 5.74 -11.44
N ILE A 216 31.40 5.06 -10.47
CA ILE A 216 30.27 4.16 -10.73
C ILE A 216 29.10 5.06 -11.15
N LEU A 217 28.81 5.09 -12.45
CA LEU A 217 27.67 5.83 -12.98
C LEU A 217 26.38 5.22 -12.45
N SER A 218 25.72 5.96 -11.57
CA SER A 218 24.32 5.72 -11.21
C SER A 218 23.43 6.32 -12.29
N SER A 219 22.28 5.69 -12.57
CA SER A 219 21.27 6.19 -13.52
C SER A 219 20.69 7.58 -13.18
N ARG A 220 21.18 8.23 -12.12
CA ARG A 220 20.83 9.59 -11.68
C ARG A 220 21.76 10.68 -12.27
N ASP A 221 22.90 10.31 -12.86
CA ASP A 221 23.89 11.28 -13.36
C ASP A 221 23.68 11.66 -14.84
N ASP A 222 22.79 10.97 -15.55
CA ASP A 222 22.38 11.33 -16.92
C ASP A 222 21.29 12.41 -16.87
N ALA A 223 21.67 13.68 -16.93
CA ALA A 223 20.75 14.83 -17.02
C ALA A 223 20.05 14.97 -18.39
N VAL A 224 20.19 13.97 -19.27
CA VAL A 224 19.48 13.86 -20.54
C VAL A 224 18.83 12.49 -20.57
N GLY A 225 17.53 12.44 -20.28
CA GLY A 225 16.73 11.28 -20.64
C GLY A 225 16.88 11.04 -22.13
N ARG A 226 17.28 9.83 -22.53
CA ARG A 226 17.16 9.42 -23.93
C ARG A 226 15.67 9.35 -24.21
N HIS A 227 15.16 10.45 -24.76
CA HIS A 227 13.77 10.63 -25.14
C HIS A 227 13.53 9.77 -26.38
N ASP A 228 13.21 8.49 -26.20
CA ASP A 228 12.47 7.72 -27.19
C ASP A 228 11.02 8.20 -27.11
N GLY A 229 10.78 9.40 -27.65
CA GLY A 229 9.58 10.21 -27.41
C GLY A 229 8.26 9.65 -27.95
N VAL A 230 7.92 8.39 -27.69
CA VAL A 230 6.60 7.80 -27.91
C VAL A 230 6.40 6.64 -26.93
N HIS A 231 5.95 6.92 -25.71
CA HIS A 231 5.39 5.86 -24.86
C HIS A 231 4.04 5.42 -25.46
N GLY A 232 3.91 4.15 -25.82
CA GLY A 232 2.60 3.50 -26.06
C GLY A 232 2.13 3.34 -27.51
N ALA A 233 2.94 3.67 -28.52
CA ALA A 233 2.72 3.13 -29.87
C ALA A 233 3.72 2.01 -30.10
N PRO A 234 3.34 0.85 -30.68
CA PRO A 234 4.32 -0.11 -31.15
C PRO A 234 5.22 0.60 -32.18
N LEU A 235 6.44 0.94 -31.77
CA LEU A 235 7.56 1.26 -32.64
C LEU A 235 8.01 -0.03 -33.31
N LEU A 236 7.11 -0.60 -34.10
CA LEU A 236 7.51 -1.48 -35.18
C LEU A 236 7.33 -0.67 -36.43
N ASP A 237 8.46 -0.19 -36.94
CA ASP A 237 8.58 0.61 -38.14
C ASP A 237 8.12 -0.23 -39.35
N GLY A 238 6.81 -0.35 -39.52
CA GLY A 238 6.16 -1.04 -40.63
C GLY A 238 6.38 -0.36 -41.98
N PHE A 239 7.21 0.68 -42.03
CA PHE A 239 7.58 1.43 -43.23
C PHE A 239 8.78 0.82 -43.97
N GLU A 240 9.42 -0.23 -43.45
CA GLU A 240 10.59 -0.84 -44.10
C GLU A 240 10.23 -1.77 -45.29
N PHE A 241 8.94 -2.01 -45.53
CA PHE A 241 8.45 -2.86 -46.62
C PHE A 241 7.67 -2.03 -47.65
N GLU A 242 8.37 -1.49 -48.63
CA GLU A 242 7.76 -0.69 -49.71
C GLU A 242 6.71 -1.50 -50.48
N GLY A 243 5.43 -1.11 -50.40
CA GLY A 243 4.31 -1.78 -51.07
C GLY A 243 3.49 -2.77 -50.22
N TRP A 244 3.87 -3.05 -48.97
CA TRP A 244 3.04 -3.82 -48.04
C TRP A 244 2.29 -2.88 -47.08
N SER A 245 1.04 -3.21 -46.74
CA SER A 245 0.31 -2.45 -45.72
C SER A 245 0.83 -2.79 -44.31
N PRO A 246 0.82 -1.84 -43.37
CA PRO A 246 1.22 -2.11 -41.98
C PRO A 246 0.45 -3.26 -41.32
N GLN A 247 -0.83 -3.43 -41.67
CA GLN A 247 -1.67 -4.54 -41.20
C GLN A 247 -1.18 -5.90 -41.71
N LYS A 248 -0.77 -6.00 -42.98
CA LYS A 248 -0.24 -7.26 -43.54
C LYS A 248 1.04 -7.70 -42.84
N VAL A 249 1.92 -6.75 -42.52
CA VAL A 249 3.16 -7.02 -41.76
C VAL A 249 2.81 -7.50 -40.36
N GLN A 250 1.87 -6.84 -39.69
CA GLN A 250 1.46 -7.21 -38.34
C GLN A 250 0.80 -8.60 -38.28
N ASP A 251 -0.07 -8.93 -39.23
CA ASP A 251 -0.71 -10.25 -39.31
C ASP A 251 0.33 -11.37 -39.53
N ALA A 252 1.34 -11.09 -40.35
CA ALA A 252 2.43 -12.03 -40.62
C ALA A 252 3.30 -12.30 -39.37
N LEU A 253 3.59 -11.26 -38.59
CA LEU A 253 4.28 -11.39 -37.31
C LEU A 253 3.43 -12.11 -36.26
N ASN A 254 2.12 -11.83 -36.22
CA ASN A 254 1.18 -12.53 -35.35
C ASN A 254 1.06 -14.02 -35.69
N SER A 255 1.29 -14.38 -36.96
CA SER A 255 1.37 -15.78 -37.41
C SER A 255 2.68 -16.49 -37.01
N GLY A 256 3.61 -15.78 -36.35
CA GLY A 256 4.87 -16.33 -35.84
C GLY A 256 6.05 -16.23 -36.82
N GLN A 257 5.92 -15.47 -37.91
CA GLN A 257 7.04 -15.22 -38.82
C GLN A 257 8.01 -14.20 -38.22
N THR A 258 9.31 -14.35 -38.51
CA THR A 258 10.31 -13.38 -38.08
C THR A 258 10.47 -12.26 -39.11
N ILE A 259 10.93 -11.08 -38.67
CA ILE A 259 11.15 -9.92 -39.56
C ILE A 259 12.09 -10.26 -40.74
N ASP A 260 13.12 -11.07 -40.50
CA ASP A 260 14.06 -11.48 -41.57
C ASP A 260 13.39 -12.32 -42.65
N GLN A 261 12.45 -13.19 -42.28
CA GLN A 261 11.68 -14.00 -43.24
C GLN A 261 10.76 -13.12 -44.09
N LEU A 262 10.15 -12.09 -43.49
CA LEU A 262 9.32 -11.14 -44.20
C LEU A 262 10.15 -10.29 -45.18
N ARG A 263 11.38 -9.91 -44.83
CA ARG A 263 12.31 -9.21 -45.74
C ARG A 263 12.70 -10.06 -46.94
N GLU A 264 12.95 -11.35 -46.73
CA GLU A 264 13.27 -12.25 -47.83
C GLU A 264 12.06 -12.47 -48.76
N GLN A 265 10.86 -12.59 -48.20
CA GLN A 265 9.63 -12.72 -48.97
C GLN A 265 9.33 -11.46 -49.79
N HIS A 266 9.42 -10.28 -49.16
CA HIS A 266 9.23 -8.99 -49.82
C HIS A 266 10.25 -8.76 -50.94
N LYS A 267 11.52 -9.15 -50.72
CA LYS A 267 12.57 -9.07 -51.74
C LYS A 267 12.32 -10.01 -52.92
N LYS A 268 11.73 -11.20 -52.69
CA LYS A 268 11.34 -12.12 -53.77
C LYS A 268 10.17 -11.55 -54.59
N GLU A 269 9.16 -10.99 -53.92
CA GLU A 269 7.99 -10.39 -54.58
C GLU A 269 8.33 -9.13 -55.40
N ASN A 270 9.32 -8.34 -54.96
CA ASN A 270 9.75 -7.12 -55.66
C ASN A 270 10.95 -7.32 -56.62
N SER A 271 11.44 -8.55 -56.79
CA SER A 271 12.54 -8.88 -57.71
C SER A 271 12.07 -9.56 -59.00
N GLU A 272 10.76 -9.69 -59.21
CA GLU A 272 10.11 -10.03 -60.49
C GLU A 272 9.51 -8.78 -61.15
#